data_AF-D0LK99-F1
#
_entry.id   AF-D0LK99-F1
#
_cell.length_a   1.000
_cell.length_b   1.000
_cell.length_c   1.000
_cell.angle_alpha   90.00
_cell.angle_beta   90.00
_cell.angle_gamma   90.00
#
_symmetry.space_group_name_H-M   'P 1'
#
loop_
_entity.id
_entity.type
_entity.pdbx_description
1 polymer ?
#
loop_
_entity_poly.entity_id
_entity_poly.type
_entity_poly.pdbx_seq_one_letter_code
_entity_poly.pdbx_strand_id
1 'polypeptide(L)'
;MQLSERVISSTTTRPDADIGWFAARQPAVLRFLEDRLVHAGRLWDHDAYAVALDAAQRLAAMFEEALGVPAQRISHALLERAEEAVLSEGQRAAAGAAARDGLAARQPALMVWLARLTAEPAVPLSVDETRALGLALAAVAYAFDEVASGRPVSA
;
A
#
# COMPACT_ATOMS: atom_id res chain seq x y z
N MET A 1 7.47 18.75 4.92
CA MET A 1 6.85 18.23 6.16
C MET A 1 6.83 16.72 6.06
N GLN A 2 7.49 16.00 6.99
CA GLN A 2 7.61 14.55 6.92
C GLN A 2 6.34 13.88 7.48
N LEU A 3 5.78 12.92 6.74
CA LEU A 3 4.67 12.05 7.18
C LEU A 3 4.97 11.34 8.52
N SER A 4 6.26 11.22 8.85
CA SER A 4 6.83 10.43 9.94
C SER A 4 6.31 10.74 11.35
N GLU A 5 5.88 11.97 11.66
CA GLU A 5 5.49 12.34 13.04
C GLU A 5 3.98 12.32 13.31
N ARG A 6 3.12 12.42 12.29
CA ARG A 6 1.66 12.43 12.50
C ARG A 6 1.02 11.05 12.45
N VAL A 7 1.58 10.14 11.65
CA VAL A 7 1.03 8.79 11.41
C VAL A 7 0.98 7.92 12.66
N ILE A 8 1.83 8.18 13.67
CA ILE A 8 1.96 7.32 14.84
C ILE A 8 0.98 7.71 15.97
N SER A 9 0.34 8.89 15.90
CA SER A 9 -0.48 9.42 17.00
C SER A 9 -2.00 9.27 16.80
N SER A 10 -2.49 8.91 15.62
CA SER A 10 -3.93 8.80 15.32
C SER A 10 -4.45 7.35 15.35
N THR A 11 -4.26 6.65 16.47
CA THR A 11 -5.02 5.41 16.79
C THR A 11 -6.45 5.68 17.28
N THR A 12 -6.92 6.93 17.20
CA THR A 12 -8.28 7.33 17.54
C THR A 12 -9.22 7.14 16.36
N THR A 13 -9.88 5.97 16.33
CA THR A 13 -11.27 5.76 15.90
C THR A 13 -11.84 6.82 14.94
N ARG A 14 -11.42 6.77 13.67
CA ARG A 14 -12.21 7.36 12.57
C ARG A 14 -13.51 6.54 12.48
N PRO A 15 -14.70 7.15 12.35
CA PRO A 15 -15.92 6.39 12.10
C PRO A 15 -15.68 5.50 10.88
N ASP A 16 -16.03 4.21 11.01
CA ASP A 16 -15.78 3.14 10.04
C ASP A 16 -15.77 3.72 8.63
N ALA A 17 -14.58 3.82 8.05
CA ALA A 17 -14.46 4.28 6.69
C ALA A 17 -15.26 3.27 5.86
N ASP A 18 -16.30 3.74 5.17
CA ASP A 18 -17.18 2.87 4.40
C ASP A 18 -16.36 2.27 3.24
N ILE A 19 -16.22 0.94 3.23
CA ILE A 19 -15.58 0.21 2.13
C ILE A 19 -16.25 0.56 0.80
N GLY A 20 -17.57 0.74 0.79
CA GLY A 20 -18.32 1.18 -0.38
C GLY A 20 -17.88 2.58 -0.88
N TRP A 21 -17.61 3.49 0.04
CA TRP A 21 -17.09 4.82 -0.29
C TRP A 21 -15.67 4.74 -0.87
N PHE A 22 -14.79 3.93 -0.27
CA PHE A 22 -13.43 3.71 -0.79
C PHE A 22 -13.46 3.06 -2.17
N ALA A 23 -14.30 2.04 -2.35
CA ALA A 23 -14.52 1.33 -3.62
C ALA A 23 -14.94 2.29 -4.74
N ALA A 24 -15.89 3.20 -4.47
CA ALA A 24 -16.35 4.18 -5.45
C ALA A 24 -15.24 5.17 -5.87
N ARG A 25 -14.32 5.49 -4.96
CA ARG A 25 -13.25 6.47 -5.21
C ARG A 25 -12.02 5.86 -5.84
N GLN A 26 -11.67 4.63 -5.46
CA GLN A 26 -10.43 3.95 -5.86
C GLN A 26 -10.68 2.61 -6.57
N PRO A 27 -11.51 2.56 -7.64
CA PRO A 27 -11.85 1.29 -8.31
C PRO A 27 -10.61 0.59 -8.88
N ALA A 28 -9.59 1.35 -9.32
CA ALA A 28 -8.35 0.78 -9.83
C ALA A 28 -7.55 0.06 -8.74
N VAL A 29 -7.54 0.57 -7.51
CA VAL A 29 -6.88 -0.09 -6.37
C VAL A 29 -7.59 -1.40 -6.04
N LEU A 30 -8.92 -1.38 -5.98
CA LEU A 30 -9.70 -2.61 -5.73
C LEU A 30 -9.40 -3.68 -6.77
N ARG A 31 -9.42 -3.30 -8.05
CA ARG A 31 -9.18 -4.23 -9.14
C ARG A 31 -7.75 -4.78 -9.12
N PHE A 32 -6.77 -3.91 -8.90
CA PHE A 32 -5.37 -4.30 -8.78
C PHE A 32 -5.14 -5.29 -7.62
N LEU A 33 -5.72 -5.01 -6.44
CA LEU A 33 -5.63 -5.92 -5.30
C LEU A 33 -6.33 -7.25 -5.57
N GLU A 34 -7.47 -7.23 -6.27
CA GLU A 34 -8.19 -8.44 -6.66
C GLU A 34 -7.31 -9.30 -7.58
N ASP A 35 -6.77 -8.70 -8.65
CA ASP A 35 -5.93 -9.37 -9.64
C ASP A 35 -4.66 -9.99 -9.02
N ARG A 36 -4.11 -9.39 -7.96
CA ARG A 36 -2.89 -9.87 -7.29
C ARG A 36 -3.12 -10.87 -6.16
N LEU A 37 -4.25 -10.77 -5.45
CA LEU A 37 -4.43 -11.50 -4.19
C LEU A 37 -5.49 -12.60 -4.28
N VAL A 38 -6.53 -12.43 -5.11
CA VAL A 38 -7.56 -13.46 -5.29
C VAL A 38 -6.99 -14.69 -6.00
N HIS A 39 -5.95 -14.54 -6.80
CA HIS A 39 -5.31 -15.64 -7.52
C HIS A 39 -4.07 -16.21 -6.79
N ALA A 40 -3.62 -15.56 -5.71
CA ALA A 40 -2.47 -16.01 -4.91
C ALA A 40 -2.87 -17.08 -3.87
N GLY A 41 -4.14 -17.12 -3.48
CA GLY A 41 -4.70 -18.11 -2.54
C GLY A 41 -5.37 -19.31 -3.23
N ARG A 42 -5.90 -20.24 -2.43
CA ARG A 42 -6.83 -21.27 -2.93
C ARG A 42 -8.12 -20.59 -3.38
N LEU A 43 -8.82 -21.15 -4.38
CA LEU A 43 -10.03 -20.63 -5.05
C LEU A 43 -11.18 -20.08 -4.16
N TRP A 44 -11.11 -20.22 -2.84
CA TRP A 44 -12.17 -19.93 -1.88
C TRP A 44 -11.69 -19.08 -0.69
N ASP A 45 -10.39 -18.77 -0.65
CA ASP A 45 -9.76 -18.06 0.46
C ASP A 45 -9.38 -16.65 -0.02
N HIS A 46 -10.09 -15.65 0.48
CA HIS A 46 -9.92 -14.24 0.11
C HIS A 46 -9.43 -13.40 1.28
N ASP A 47 -8.88 -14.06 2.31
CA ASP A 47 -8.41 -13.44 3.54
C ASP A 47 -7.32 -12.39 3.27
N ALA A 48 -6.35 -12.70 2.41
CA ALA A 48 -5.32 -11.75 1.99
C ALA A 48 -5.91 -10.51 1.30
N TYR A 49 -6.95 -10.70 0.47
CA TYR A 49 -7.63 -9.60 -0.21
C TYR A 49 -8.42 -8.72 0.78
N ALA A 50 -9.11 -9.32 1.74
CA ALA A 50 -9.83 -8.58 2.78
C ALA A 50 -8.86 -7.74 3.64
N VAL A 51 -7.72 -8.32 4.05
CA VAL A 51 -6.66 -7.58 4.76
C VAL A 51 -6.11 -6.45 3.91
N ALA A 52 -5.89 -6.69 2.61
CA ALA A 52 -5.39 -5.65 1.71
C ALA A 52 -6.37 -4.49 1.52
N LEU A 53 -7.67 -4.77 1.44
CA LEU A 53 -8.70 -3.74 1.31
C LEU A 53 -8.75 -2.83 2.54
N ASP A 54 -8.77 -3.41 3.74
CA ASP A 54 -8.71 -2.64 5.00
C ASP A 54 -7.42 -1.80 5.06
N ALA A 55 -6.28 -2.40 4.72
CA ALA A 55 -5.00 -1.70 4.70
C ALA A 55 -4.95 -0.56 3.66
N ALA A 56 -5.45 -0.79 2.45
CA ALA A 56 -5.47 0.23 1.39
C ALA A 56 -6.40 1.40 1.71
N GLN A 57 -7.51 1.13 2.39
CA GLN A 57 -8.38 2.17 2.90
C GLN A 57 -7.68 3.02 3.97
N ARG A 58 -6.96 2.38 4.90
CA ARG A 58 -6.14 3.09 5.89
C ARG A 58 -5.03 3.92 5.23
N LEU A 59 -4.36 3.39 4.21
CA LEU A 59 -3.38 4.14 3.42
C LEU A 59 -3.99 5.41 2.84
N ALA A 60 -5.13 5.30 2.14
CA ALA A 60 -5.81 6.47 1.58
C ALA A 60 -6.17 7.49 2.67
N ALA A 61 -6.69 7.02 3.81
CA ALA A 61 -6.99 7.87 4.96
C ALA A 61 -5.76 8.60 5.51
N MET A 62 -4.60 7.92 5.60
CA MET A 62 -3.34 8.52 6.05
C MET A 62 -2.85 9.63 5.11
N PHE A 63 -2.97 9.42 3.78
CA PHE A 63 -2.62 10.45 2.81
C PHE A 63 -3.60 11.63 2.83
N GLU A 64 -4.90 11.37 3.03
CA GLU A 64 -5.90 12.43 3.23
C GLU A 64 -5.59 13.30 4.43
N GLU A 65 -5.31 12.68 5.57
CA GLU A 65 -4.98 13.38 6.80
C GLU A 65 -3.69 14.20 6.65
N ALA A 66 -2.68 13.64 5.99
CA ALA A 66 -1.40 14.31 5.78
C ALA A 66 -1.53 15.55 4.87
N LEU A 67 -2.36 15.48 3.83
CA LEU A 67 -2.52 16.54 2.83
C LEU A 67 -3.66 17.53 3.14
N GLY A 68 -4.59 17.16 4.02
CA GLY A 68 -5.79 17.94 4.32
C GLY A 68 -6.81 17.98 3.17
N VAL A 69 -6.66 17.12 2.16
CA VAL A 69 -7.55 17.01 1.00
C VAL A 69 -7.87 15.54 0.71
N PRO A 70 -9.03 15.23 0.07
CA PRO A 70 -9.37 13.86 -0.30
C PRO A 70 -8.29 13.20 -1.15
N ALA A 71 -8.06 11.90 -0.96
CA ALA A 71 -7.07 11.16 -1.71
C ALA A 71 -7.46 11.20 -3.18
N GLN A 72 -6.52 11.61 -4.04
CA GLN A 72 -6.79 11.66 -5.46
C GLN A 72 -6.88 10.23 -6.01
N ARG A 73 -7.58 10.07 -7.12
CA ARG A 73 -7.81 8.77 -7.73
C ARG A 73 -6.53 8.25 -8.38
N ILE A 74 -6.16 7.01 -8.08
CA ILE A 74 -5.04 6.32 -8.69
C ILE A 74 -5.49 5.61 -9.98
N SER A 75 -4.65 5.60 -11.01
CA SER A 75 -4.88 4.83 -12.23
C SER A 75 -4.26 3.44 -12.16
N HIS A 76 -4.81 2.49 -12.91
CA HIS A 76 -4.27 1.12 -12.97
C HIS A 76 -2.81 1.10 -13.47
N ALA A 77 -2.52 1.87 -14.52
CA ALA A 77 -1.16 1.99 -15.06
C ALA A 77 -0.13 2.55 -14.06
N LEU A 78 -0.56 3.39 -13.11
CA LEU A 78 0.33 3.84 -12.04
C LEU A 78 0.60 2.72 -11.04
N LEU A 79 -0.40 1.89 -10.71
CA LEU A 79 -0.22 0.76 -9.80
C LEU A 79 0.73 -0.29 -10.37
N GLU A 80 0.62 -0.60 -11.66
CA GLU A 80 1.53 -1.53 -12.34
C GLU A 80 2.97 -1.01 -12.32
N ARG A 81 3.19 0.27 -12.67
CA ARG A 81 4.53 0.88 -12.58
C ARG A 81 5.07 0.90 -11.14
N ALA A 82 4.21 1.17 -10.17
CA ALA A 82 4.56 1.18 -8.76
C ALA A 82 5.00 -0.21 -8.27
N GLU A 83 4.29 -1.26 -8.69
CA GLU A 83 4.65 -2.65 -8.39
C GLU A 83 6.01 -3.03 -8.97
N GLU A 84 6.25 -2.71 -10.24
CA GLU A 84 7.54 -2.94 -10.92
C GLU A 84 8.68 -2.22 -10.18
N ALA A 85 8.46 -0.98 -9.75
CA ALA A 85 9.45 -0.21 -9.02
C ALA A 85 9.74 -0.79 -7.62
N VAL A 86 8.73 -1.28 -6.90
CA VAL A 86 8.92 -1.97 -5.61
C VAL A 86 9.74 -3.25 -5.80
N LEU A 87 9.46 -4.03 -6.85
CA LEU A 87 10.24 -5.22 -7.17
C LEU A 87 11.71 -4.88 -7.47
N SER A 88 11.95 -3.86 -8.30
CA SER A 88 13.30 -3.37 -8.60
C SER A 88 14.03 -2.87 -7.34
N GLU A 89 13.34 -2.12 -6.47
CA GLU A 89 13.88 -1.65 -5.19
C GLU A 89 14.29 -2.82 -4.28
N GLY A 90 13.45 -3.85 -4.18
CA GLY A 90 13.75 -5.06 -3.42
C GLY A 90 14.97 -5.82 -3.97
N GLN A 91 15.09 -5.95 -5.29
CA GLN A 91 16.24 -6.58 -5.95
C GLN A 91 17.54 -5.80 -5.70
N ARG A 92 17.49 -4.46 -5.79
CA ARG A 92 18.64 -3.60 -5.50
C ARG A 92 19.05 -3.69 -4.04
N ALA A 93 18.10 -3.69 -3.11
CA ALA A 93 18.37 -3.85 -1.69
C ALA A 93 19.03 -5.21 -1.39
N ALA A 94 18.56 -6.29 -2.01
CA ALA A 94 19.18 -7.62 -1.89
C ALA A 94 20.61 -7.67 -2.45
N ALA A 95 20.91 -6.86 -3.47
CA ALA A 95 22.26 -6.68 -4.00
C ALA A 95 23.14 -5.70 -3.19
N GLY A 96 22.64 -5.18 -2.06
CA GLY A 96 23.37 -4.22 -1.21
C GLY A 96 23.43 -2.80 -1.76
N ALA A 97 22.66 -2.47 -2.80
CA ALA A 97 22.58 -1.13 -3.34
C ALA A 97 21.61 -0.25 -2.53
N ALA A 98 21.98 1.02 -2.32
CA ALA A 98 21.12 1.97 -1.63
C ALA A 98 19.91 2.35 -2.47
N ALA A 99 18.70 2.17 -1.92
CA ALA A 99 17.47 2.71 -2.47
C ALA A 99 17.39 4.21 -2.15
N ARG A 100 17.99 5.06 -2.99
CA ARG A 100 18.07 6.52 -2.71
C ARG A 100 16.77 7.26 -3.00
N ASP A 101 15.98 6.78 -3.96
CA ASP A 101 14.80 7.48 -4.48
C ASP A 101 13.51 6.66 -4.42
N GLY A 102 13.58 5.44 -3.90
CA GLY A 102 12.47 4.49 -3.79
C GLY A 102 11.51 4.81 -2.64
N LEU A 103 10.43 4.02 -2.53
CA LEU A 103 9.41 4.23 -1.51
C LEU A 103 10.01 4.14 -0.10
N ALA A 104 10.93 3.19 0.15
CA ALA A 104 11.51 3.00 1.48
C ALA A 104 12.37 4.19 1.92
N ALA A 105 13.02 4.85 0.97
CA ALA A 105 13.78 6.08 1.21
C ALA A 105 12.86 7.26 1.52
N ARG A 106 11.76 7.38 0.77
CA ARG A 106 10.82 8.51 0.88
C ARG A 106 9.90 8.42 2.10
N GLN A 107 9.44 7.21 2.41
CA GLN A 107 8.41 6.93 3.40
C GLN A 107 8.83 5.79 4.35
N PRO A 108 9.94 5.93 5.11
CA PRO A 108 10.45 4.86 5.96
C PRO A 108 9.46 4.42 7.04
N ALA A 109 8.70 5.37 7.62
CA ALA A 109 7.66 5.06 8.60
C ALA A 109 6.51 4.22 8.01
N LEU A 110 6.14 4.50 6.76
CA LEU A 110 5.11 3.75 6.04
C LEU A 110 5.57 2.32 5.76
N MET A 111 6.84 2.15 5.36
CA MET A 111 7.41 0.83 5.16
C MET A 111 7.48 0.01 6.45
N VAL A 112 7.79 0.64 7.59
CA VAL A 112 7.73 -0.02 8.91
C VAL A 112 6.29 -0.44 9.24
N TRP A 113 5.30 0.42 8.97
CA TRP A 113 3.89 0.08 9.17
C TRP A 113 3.46 -1.11 8.30
N LEU A 114 3.80 -1.09 7.01
CA LEU A 114 3.54 -2.20 6.09
C LEU A 114 4.23 -3.49 6.54
N ALA A 115 5.49 -3.43 6.94
CA ALA A 115 6.24 -4.59 7.42
C ALA A 115 5.59 -5.22 8.66
N ARG A 116 5.11 -4.40 9.60
CA ARG A 116 4.38 -4.87 10.78
C ARG A 116 3.05 -5.54 10.39
N LEU A 117 2.30 -4.91 9.50
CA LEU A 117 1.04 -5.46 9.00
C LEU A 117 1.23 -6.82 8.32
N THR A 118 2.31 -6.98 7.55
CA THR A 118 2.63 -8.27 6.90
C THR A 118 3.22 -9.31 7.86
N ALA A 119 3.89 -8.88 8.93
CA ALA A 119 4.46 -9.80 9.92
C ALA A 119 3.38 -10.38 10.85
N GLU A 120 2.36 -9.58 11.15
CA GLU A 120 1.25 -9.92 12.04
C GLU A 120 -0.08 -9.55 11.39
N PRO A 121 -0.49 -10.24 10.30
CA PRO A 121 -1.76 -9.99 9.65
C PRO A 121 -2.94 -10.33 10.58
N ALA A 122 -4.07 -9.65 10.41
CA ALA A 122 -5.26 -9.84 11.24
C ALA A 122 -5.85 -11.26 11.18
N VAL A 123 -5.56 -11.97 10.09
CA VAL A 123 -5.91 -13.37 9.87
C VAL A 123 -4.65 -14.13 9.46
N PRO A 124 -4.52 -15.43 9.80
CA PRO A 124 -3.35 -16.22 9.41
C PRO A 124 -3.26 -16.31 7.88
N LEU A 125 -2.13 -15.88 7.32
CA LEU A 125 -1.84 -15.98 5.89
C LEU A 125 -0.68 -16.95 5.65
N SER A 126 -0.68 -17.63 4.50
CA SER A 126 0.48 -18.37 4.05
C SER A 126 1.65 -17.44 3.71
N VAL A 127 2.85 -18.00 3.54
CA VAL A 127 4.05 -17.24 3.16
C VAL A 127 3.86 -16.54 1.81
N ASP A 128 3.23 -17.21 0.84
CA ASP A 128 3.03 -16.66 -0.50
C ASP A 128 1.96 -15.56 -0.50
N GLU A 129 0.86 -15.75 0.23
CA GLU A 129 -0.14 -14.70 0.45
C GLU A 129 0.45 -13.48 1.16
N THR A 130 1.27 -13.70 2.18
CA THR A 130 1.96 -12.63 2.92
C THR A 130 2.91 -11.84 2.00
N ARG A 131 3.65 -12.55 1.13
CA ARG A 131 4.54 -11.92 0.14
C ARG A 131 3.74 -11.10 -0.88
N ALA A 132 2.67 -11.66 -1.43
CA ALA A 132 1.81 -10.99 -2.39
C ALA A 132 1.13 -9.75 -1.78
N LEU A 133 0.64 -9.89 -0.54
CA LEU A 133 0.04 -8.79 0.24
C LEU A 133 1.04 -7.64 0.42
N GLY A 134 2.26 -7.94 0.88
CA GLY A 134 3.28 -6.93 1.12
C GLY A 134 3.67 -6.18 -0.15
N LEU A 135 3.86 -6.91 -1.26
CA LEU A 135 4.17 -6.31 -2.56
C LEU A 135 3.02 -5.40 -3.05
N ALA A 136 1.80 -5.91 -3.04
CA ALA A 136 0.63 -5.18 -3.54
C ALA A 136 0.38 -3.90 -2.71
N LEU A 137 0.48 -3.97 -1.38
CA LEU A 137 0.30 -2.81 -0.51
C LEU A 137 1.43 -1.78 -0.64
N ALA A 138 2.69 -2.23 -0.82
CA ALA A 138 3.79 -1.34 -1.11
C ALA A 138 3.60 -0.60 -2.45
N ALA A 139 3.10 -1.28 -3.48
CA ALA A 139 2.76 -0.66 -4.77
C ALA A 139 1.65 0.40 -4.61
N VAL A 140 0.58 0.08 -3.88
CA VAL A 140 -0.51 1.02 -3.58
C VAL A 140 0.01 2.24 -2.82
N ALA A 141 0.85 2.02 -1.80
CA ALA A 141 1.49 3.09 -1.03
C ALA A 141 2.36 3.99 -1.91
N TYR A 142 3.15 3.41 -2.84
CA TYR A 142 4.00 4.18 -3.73
C TYR A 142 3.19 5.00 -4.74
N ALA A 143 2.11 4.43 -5.27
CA ALA A 143 1.19 5.15 -6.14
C ALA A 143 0.53 6.34 -5.42
N PHE A 144 0.11 6.18 -4.16
CA PHE A 144 -0.37 7.30 -3.36
C PHE A 144 0.73 8.34 -3.10
N ASP A 145 1.98 7.92 -2.83
CA ASP A 145 3.11 8.83 -2.66
C ASP A 145 3.40 9.65 -3.93
N GLU A 146 3.39 9.05 -5.12
CA GLU A 146 3.57 9.79 -6.38
C GLU A 146 2.49 10.86 -6.55
N VAL A 147 1.23 10.49 -6.37
CA VAL A 147 0.10 11.40 -6.52
C VAL A 147 0.12 12.51 -5.47
N ALA A 148 0.52 12.20 -4.24
CA ALA A 148 0.60 13.14 -3.13
C ALA A 148 1.78 14.12 -3.26
N SER A 149 2.95 13.62 -3.65
CA SER A 149 4.20 14.37 -3.66
C SER A 149 4.53 14.98 -5.02
N GLY A 150 3.90 14.51 -6.10
CA GLY A 150 4.24 14.82 -7.48
C GLY A 150 5.57 14.21 -7.94
N ARG A 151 6.25 13.42 -7.10
CA ARG A 151 7.52 12.78 -7.44
C ARG A 151 7.25 11.44 -8.11
N PRO A 152 7.70 11.23 -9.36
CA PRO A 152 7.40 10.00 -10.09
C PRO A 152 7.96 8.77 -9.36
N VAL A 153 7.24 7.66 -9.50
CA VAL A 153 7.72 6.30 -9.27
C VAL A 153 8.92 6.07 -10.19
N SER A 154 10.05 5.71 -9.58
CA SER A 154 11.28 5.42 -10.29
C SER A 154 11.56 3.92 -10.19
N ALA A 155 11.54 3.24 -11.34
CA ALA A 155 11.98 1.84 -11.45
C ALA A 155 13.49 1.71 -11.23
#